data_AF-A0A2V5TYP7-F1
#
_entry.id   AF-A0A2V5TYP7-F1
#
_cell.length_a   1.000
_cell.length_b   1.000
_cell.length_c   1.000
_cell.angle_alpha   90.00
_cell.angle_beta   90.00
_cell.angle_gamma   90.00
#
_symmetry.space_group_name_H-M   'P 1'
#
loop_
_entity.id
_entity.type
_entity.pdbx_description
1 polymer ?
#
loop_
_entity_poly.entity_id
_entity_poly.type
_entity_poly.pdbx_seq_one_letter_code
_entity_poly.pdbx_strand_id
1 'polypeptide(L)' 'MSSEMVFREARALPLVERIELCRNLWEDIVESKELTSGEAELIDRRLQDHLDNPDDVVSWEEVKAKLDAKYRK' A
#
# COMPACT_ATOMS: atom_id res chain seq x y z
N MET A 1 -3.23 3.62 -28.32
CA MET A 1 -3.75 4.64 -27.39
C MET A 1 -2.64 4.98 -26.40
N SER A 2 -2.47 6.26 -26.05
CA SER A 2 -1.47 6.66 -25.05
C SER A 2 -1.97 6.35 -23.64
N SER A 3 -1.07 5.98 -22.72
CA SER A 3 -1.38 5.78 -21.30
C SER A 3 -2.01 7.03 -20.66
N GLU A 4 -1.65 8.22 -21.13
CA GLU A 4 -2.24 9.49 -20.68
C GLU A 4 -3.73 9.62 -21.04
N MET A 5 -4.14 9.09 -22.19
CA MET A 5 -5.55 9.12 -22.61
C MET A 5 -6.38 8.15 -21.77
N VAL A 6 -5.88 6.94 -21.54
CA VAL A 6 -6.54 5.93 -20.70
C VAL A 6 -6.72 6.45 -19.27
N PHE A 7 -5.70 7.10 -18.72
CA PHE A 7 -5.77 7.65 -17.37
C PHE A 7 -6.76 8.81 -17.25
N ARG A 8 -6.90 9.61 -18.30
CA ARG A 8 -7.89 10.69 -18.36
C ARG A 8 -9.31 10.14 -18.37
N GLU A 9 -9.56 9.10 -19.17
CA GLU A 9 -10.85 8.42 -19.26
C GLU A 9 -11.20 7.73 -17.93
N ALA A 10 -10.25 7.03 -17.32
CA ALA A 10 -10.41 6.43 -16.00
C ALA A 10 -10.82 7.46 -14.93
N ARG A 11 -10.28 8.68 -14.97
CA ARG A 11 -10.66 9.75 -14.02
C ARG A 11 -12.08 10.27 -14.23
N ALA A 12 -12.62 10.17 -15.44
CA ALA A 12 -13.97 10.63 -15.77
C ALA A 12 -15.06 9.67 -15.24
N LEU A 13 -14.70 8.43 -14.88
CA LEU A 13 -15.64 7.45 -14.33
C LEU A 13 -16.17 7.88 -12.94
N PRO A 14 -17.38 7.44 -12.55
CA PRO A 14 -17.88 7.54 -11.18
C PRO A 14 -16.90 6.95 -10.16
N LEU A 15 -16.91 7.48 -8.92
CA LEU A 15 -15.95 7.08 -7.89
C LEU A 15 -15.89 5.55 -7.66
N VAL A 16 -17.06 4.89 -7.67
CA VAL A 16 -17.15 3.43 -7.47
C VAL A 16 -16.41 2.69 -8.58
N GLU A 17 -16.68 3.03 -9.84
CA GLU A 17 -16.02 2.41 -11.01
C GLU A 17 -14.51 2.69 -11.02
N ARG A 18 -14.08 3.86 -10.55
CA ARG A 18 -12.63 4.14 -10.39
C ARG A 18 -11.98 3.22 -9.36
N ILE A 19 -12.64 2.98 -8.23
CA ILE A 19 -12.14 2.09 -7.19
C ILE A 19 -12.06 0.66 -7.72
N GLU A 20 -13.10 0.20 -8.42
CA GLU A 20 -13.14 -1.13 -9.04
C GLU A 20 -12.04 -1.28 -10.10
N LEU A 21 -11.86 -0.30 -10.97
CA LEU A 21 -10.78 -0.30 -11.96
C LEU A 21 -9.40 -0.39 -11.30
N CYS A 22 -9.15 0.43 -10.27
CA CYS A 22 -7.89 0.38 -9.52
C CYS A 22 -7.66 -0.97 -8.85
N ARG A 23 -8.72 -1.57 -8.28
CA ARG A 23 -8.66 -2.89 -7.66
C ARG A 23 -8.30 -3.97 -8.69
N ASN A 24 -9.02 -4.03 -9.79
CA ASN A 24 -8.81 -5.07 -10.81
C ASN A 24 -7.41 -4.99 -11.42
N LEU A 25 -6.91 -3.77 -11.68
CA LEU A 25 -5.54 -3.56 -12.15
C LEU A 25 -4.51 -3.99 -11.11
N TRP A 26 -4.78 -3.72 -9.82
CA TRP A 26 -3.88 -4.12 -8.74
C TRP A 26 -3.84 -5.63 -8.54
N GLU A 27 -5.01 -6.30 -8.61
CA GLU A 27 -5.12 -7.75 -8.50
C GLU A 27 -4.32 -8.46 -9.61
N ASP A 28 -4.43 -8.02 -10.86
CA ASP A 28 -3.66 -8.55 -11.99
C ASP A 28 -2.13 -8.42 -11.79
N ILE A 29 -1.68 -7.27 -11.28
CA ILE A 29 -0.26 -7.03 -10.97
C ILE A 29 0.22 -7.99 -9.87
N VAL A 30 -0.55 -8.17 -8.81
CA VAL A 30 -0.19 -9.05 -7.69
C VAL A 30 -0.12 -10.52 -8.13
N GLU A 31 -1.09 -10.99 -8.92
CA GLU A 31 -1.10 -12.35 -9.45
C GLU A 31 0.11 -12.65 -10.35
N SER A 32 0.65 -11.62 -11.01
CA SER A 32 1.80 -11.78 -11.91
C SER A 32 3.16 -11.87 -11.21
N LYS A 33 3.26 -11.57 -9.91
CA LYS A 33 4.55 -11.47 -9.21
C LYS A 33 4.68 -12.51 -8.10
N GLU A 34 5.46 -13.56 -8.37
CA GLU A 34 5.98 -14.42 -7.32
C GLU A 34 7.01 -13.68 -6.46
N LEU A 35 7.04 -13.97 -5.15
CA LEU A 35 8.06 -13.44 -4.26
C LEU A 35 9.42 -14.01 -4.66
N THR A 36 10.42 -13.15 -4.78
CA THR A 36 11.81 -13.61 -4.85
C THR A 36 12.20 -14.21 -3.50
N SER A 37 13.17 -15.13 -3.49
CA SER A 37 13.65 -15.76 -2.25
C SER A 37 14.10 -14.73 -1.21
N GLY A 38 14.76 -13.65 -1.64
CA GLY A 38 15.15 -12.56 -0.75
C GLY A 38 13.99 -11.74 -0.19
N GLU A 39 12.91 -11.54 -0.97
CA GLU A 39 11.69 -10.88 -0.46
C GLU A 39 10.98 -11.76 0.57
N ALA A 40 10.90 -13.07 0.34
CA ALA A 40 10.32 -14.02 1.29
C ALA A 40 11.12 -14.06 2.61
N GLU A 41 12.45 -14.17 2.54
CA GLU A 41 13.32 -14.15 3.73
C GLU A 41 13.17 -12.85 4.56
N LEU A 42 12.94 -11.71 3.90
CA LEU A 42 12.69 -10.44 4.58
C LEU A 42 11.34 -10.43 5.32
N ILE A 43 10.31 -11.05 4.75
CA ILE A 43 9.01 -11.19 5.40
C ILE A 43 9.15 -12.10 6.63
N ASP A 44 9.79 -13.26 6.48
CA ASP A 44 10.02 -14.21 7.57
C ASP A 44 10.81 -13.57 8.71
N ARG A 45 11.86 -12.81 8.38
CA ARG A 45 12.65 -12.07 9.38
C ARG A 45 11.80 -11.05 10.13
N ARG A 46 11.03 -10.22 9.41
CA ARG A 46 10.17 -9.20 10.04
C ARG A 46 9.07 -9.82 10.89
N LEU A 47 8.54 -10.97 10.49
CA LEU A 47 7.58 -11.71 11.27
C LEU A 47 8.21 -12.20 12.58
N GLN A 48 9.40 -12.82 12.50
CA GLN A 48 10.11 -13.27 13.69
C GLN A 48 10.46 -12.11 14.63
N ASP A 49 10.98 -11.01 14.09
CA ASP A 49 11.30 -9.80 14.86
C ASP A 49 10.08 -9.27 15.62
N HIS A 50 8.89 -9.28 15.00
CA HIS A 50 7.64 -8.87 15.65
C HIS A 50 7.15 -9.87 16.69
N LEU A 51 7.29 -11.17 16.44
CA LEU A 51 6.94 -12.21 17.43
C LEU A 51 7.81 -12.13 18.68
N ASP A 52 9.10 -11.82 18.50
CA ASP A 52 10.04 -11.64 19.60
C ASP A 52 9.84 -10.28 20.32
N ASN A 53 9.30 -9.28 19.61
CA ASN A 53 9.07 -7.93 20.12
C ASN A 53 7.64 -7.44 19.83
N PRO A 54 6.61 -8.04 20.46
CA PRO A 54 5.21 -7.74 20.15
C PRO A 54 4.81 -6.30 20.51
N ASP A 55 5.47 -5.72 21.51
CA ASP A 55 5.24 -4.36 21.98
C ASP A 55 6.12 -3.32 21.27
N ASP A 56 6.97 -3.71 20.31
CA ASP A 56 7.76 -2.79 19.47
C ASP A 56 6.88 -2.15 18.39
N VAL A 57 5.90 -1.40 18.87
CA VAL A 57 4.90 -0.69 18.06
C VAL A 57 4.80 0.75 18.54
N VAL A 58 4.53 1.65 17.60
CA VAL A 58 4.26 3.05 17.92
C VAL A 58 2.77 3.24 18.12
N SER A 59 2.38 3.88 19.23
CA SER A 59 0.96 4.18 19.49
C SER A 59 0.36 5.08 18.41
N TRP A 60 -0.94 4.91 18.16
CA TRP A 60 -1.64 5.72 17.15
C TRP A 60 -1.66 7.21 17.52
N GLU A 61 -1.74 7.51 18.82
CA GLU A 61 -1.65 8.84 19.38
C GLU A 61 -0.31 9.51 19.03
N GLU A 62 0.80 8.78 19.15
CA GLU A 62 2.13 9.28 18.80
C GLU A 62 2.25 9.54 17.29
N VAL A 63 1.75 8.63 16.45
CA VAL A 63 1.74 8.82 14.99
C VAL A 63 0.93 10.06 14.62
N LYS A 64 -0.25 10.23 15.19
CA LYS A 64 -1.09 11.42 14.98
C LYS A 64 -0.39 12.70 15.41
N ALA A 65 0.21 12.72 16.60
CA ALA A 65 0.93 13.89 17.09
C ALA A 65 2.09 14.28 16.15
N LYS A 66 2.84 13.31 15.61
CA LYS A 66 3.90 13.55 14.62
C LYS A 66 3.35 14.11 13.30
N LEU A 67 2.21 13.59 12.83
CA LEU A 67 1.57 14.08 11.60
C LEU A 67 1.02 15.50 11.77
N ASP A 68 0.31 15.78 12.87
CA ASP A 68 -0.20 17.11 13.18
C ASP A 68 0.94 18.12 13.27
N ALA A 69 2.02 17.81 14.00
CA ALA A 69 3.19 18.70 14.08
C ALA A 69 3.86 18.98 12.72
N LYS A 70 3.84 18.01 11.80
CA LYS A 70 4.50 18.13 10.50
C LYS A 70 3.66 18.87 9.46
N TYR A 71 2.35 18.69 9.46
CA TYR A 71 1.46 19.16 8.39
C TYR A 71 0.46 20.24 8.82
N ARG A 72 0.25 20.43 10.12
CA ARG A 72 -0.64 21.46 10.66
C ARG A 72 0.20 22.67 11.07
N LYS A 73 0.47 23.54 10.10
CA LYS A 73 0.84 24.95 10.34
C LYS A 73 -0.39 25.82 10.17
#